data_AF-A0A1W9MNN0-F1
#
_entry.id   AF-A0A1W9MNN0-F1
#
_cell.length_a   1.000
_cell.length_b   1.000
_cell.length_c   1.000
_cell.angle_alpha   90.00
_cell.angle_beta   90.00
_cell.angle_gamma   90.00
#
_symmetry.space_group_name_H-M   'P 1'
#
loop_
_entity.id
_entity.type
_entity.pdbx_description
1 polymer ?
#
loop_
_entity_poly.entity_id
_entity_poly.type
_entity_poly.pdbx_seq_one_letter_code
_entity_poly.pdbx_strand_id
1 'polypeptide(L)'
;MLKIAIIGNSRCAEEFIRGANGKDVKLSGQWIPKNLPEIIDDFSEIKIPDFVFSADVVLDYTKHPDIPFLLKNAGKVITTSMCNLKNVICADCFCAVNITEKFGIPEFKVRINEGKIKGIDVLKSSPCGAAFIIAEKFKDETPEEALNKVGLLAQYECKGKGGPDSAIHKAAEIHKNALEKAIMNAGKI
;
A
#
# COMPACT_ATOMS: atom_id res chain seq x y z
N MET A 1 -2.00 -17.71 -8.98
CA MET A 1 -1.38 -17.04 -7.82
C MET A 1 -0.63 -15.83 -8.36
N LEU A 2 -1.05 -14.63 -7.97
CA LEU A 2 -0.46 -13.37 -8.42
C LEU A 2 0.93 -13.20 -7.80
N LYS A 3 1.95 -12.96 -8.64
CA LYS A 3 3.31 -12.65 -8.21
C LYS A 3 3.51 -11.16 -8.08
N ILE A 4 3.85 -10.70 -6.88
CA ILE A 4 4.12 -9.28 -6.60
C ILE A 4 5.61 -9.10 -6.27
N ALA A 5 6.27 -8.19 -6.96
CA ALA A 5 7.59 -7.69 -6.58
C ALA A 5 7.47 -6.29 -5.98
N ILE A 6 8.37 -5.96 -5.06
CA ILE A 6 8.43 -4.65 -4.42
C ILE A 6 9.80 -4.06 -4.68
N ILE A 7 9.85 -2.78 -5.05
CA ILE A 7 11.09 -2.03 -5.18
C ILE A 7 11.06 -0.80 -4.27
N GLY A 8 12.19 -0.51 -3.64
CA GLY A 8 12.28 0.49 -2.58
C GLY A 8 11.75 -0.03 -1.24
N ASN A 9 11.66 0.88 -0.26
CA ASN A 9 11.19 0.55 1.09
C ASN A 9 10.30 1.64 1.68
N SER A 10 9.34 1.22 2.49
CA SER A 10 8.56 2.06 3.40
C SER A 10 7.97 1.19 4.50
N ARG A 11 7.60 1.78 5.64
CA ARG A 11 6.90 1.03 6.71
C ARG A 11 5.64 0.33 6.20
N CYS A 12 4.88 1.01 5.35
CA CYS A 12 3.78 0.49 4.57
C CYS A 12 4.14 -0.78 3.75
N ALA A 13 5.26 -0.75 3.03
CA ALA A 13 5.75 -1.88 2.25
C ALA A 13 6.17 -3.07 3.15
N GLU A 14 6.78 -2.80 4.31
CA GLU A 14 7.17 -3.83 5.27
C GLU A 14 5.94 -4.59 5.80
N GLU A 15 4.88 -3.87 6.18
CA GLU A 15 3.64 -4.51 6.63
C GLU A 15 2.89 -5.20 5.50
N PHE A 16 2.95 -4.66 4.28
CA PHE A 16 2.46 -5.38 3.11
C PHE A 16 3.19 -6.72 2.94
N ILE A 17 4.52 -6.75 3.06
CA ILE A 17 5.30 -7.99 2.94
C ILE A 17 4.88 -9.02 3.99
N ARG A 18 4.65 -8.58 5.23
CA ARG A 18 4.22 -9.45 6.33
C ARG A 18 2.82 -10.00 6.13
N GLY A 19 1.88 -9.17 5.66
CA GLY A 19 0.45 -9.51 5.60
C GLY A 19 -0.04 -10.06 4.26
N ALA A 20 0.67 -9.85 3.15
CA ALA A 20 0.17 -10.15 1.80
C ALA A 20 0.34 -11.60 1.35
N ASN A 21 1.27 -12.36 1.94
CA ASN A 21 1.60 -13.70 1.45
C ASN A 21 0.49 -14.71 1.79
N GLY A 22 -0.03 -15.42 0.79
CA GLY A 22 -1.17 -16.31 0.98
C GLY A 22 -1.50 -17.18 -0.23
N LYS A 23 -2.67 -17.84 -0.21
CA LYS A 23 -3.08 -18.80 -1.26
C LYS A 23 -3.15 -18.19 -2.66
N ASP A 24 -3.51 -16.91 -2.76
CA ASP A 24 -3.78 -16.24 -4.04
C ASP A 24 -2.63 -15.31 -4.48
N VAL A 25 -1.67 -15.04 -3.60
CA VAL A 25 -0.64 -14.01 -3.74
C VAL A 25 0.70 -14.56 -3.27
N LYS A 26 1.72 -14.45 -4.12
CA LYS A 26 3.11 -14.76 -3.78
C LYS A 26 3.96 -13.52 -3.90
N LEU A 27 4.68 -13.19 -2.84
CA LEU A 27 5.74 -12.19 -2.91
C LEU A 27 6.97 -12.80 -3.58
N SER A 28 7.38 -12.24 -4.72
CA SER A 28 8.59 -12.64 -5.44
C SER A 28 9.86 -12.18 -4.73
N GLY A 29 9.79 -11.03 -4.05
CA GLY A 29 10.91 -10.44 -3.32
C GLY A 29 10.78 -8.92 -3.18
N GLN A 30 11.68 -8.35 -2.39
CA GLN A 30 11.88 -6.91 -2.27
C GLN A 30 13.29 -6.57 -2.73
N TRP A 31 13.41 -5.56 -3.59
CA TRP A 31 14.70 -4.98 -3.98
C TRP A 31 14.80 -3.55 -3.47
N ILE A 32 15.78 -3.28 -2.61
CA ILE A 32 16.04 -1.94 -2.08
C ILE A 32 17.32 -1.43 -2.75
N PRO A 33 17.26 -0.39 -3.61
CA PRO A 33 18.45 0.17 -4.21
C PRO A 33 19.31 0.84 -3.12
N LYS A 34 20.60 0.48 -3.04
CA LYS A 34 21.49 0.99 -1.98
C LYS A 34 21.96 2.42 -2.21
N ASN A 35 22.27 2.77 -3.46
CA ASN A 35 22.83 4.06 -3.87
C ASN A 35 22.17 4.51 -5.17
N LEU A 36 20.87 4.82 -5.12
CA LEU A 36 20.18 5.39 -6.28
C LEU A 36 20.54 6.88 -6.37
N PRO A 37 21.23 7.36 -7.43
CA PRO A 37 21.49 8.78 -7.58
C PRO A 37 20.17 9.55 -7.78
N GLU A 38 20.15 10.86 -7.52
CA GLU A 38 18.95 11.68 -7.72
C GLU A 38 18.60 11.89 -9.20
N ILE A 39 19.62 11.82 -10.06
CA ILE A 39 19.51 11.90 -11.51
C ILE A 39 20.24 10.69 -12.07
N ILE A 40 19.56 9.93 -12.93
CA ILE A 40 20.16 8.76 -13.58
C ILE A 40 20.62 9.17 -14.97
N ASP A 41 21.91 9.42 -15.12
CA ASP A 41 22.53 9.76 -16.41
C ASP A 41 22.93 8.51 -17.22
N ASP A 42 23.21 7.39 -16.53
CA ASP A 42 23.48 6.09 -17.16
C ASP A 42 22.63 4.98 -16.50
N PHE A 43 21.64 4.50 -17.24
CA PHE A 43 20.74 3.44 -16.81
C PHE A 43 21.44 2.07 -16.69
N SER A 44 22.58 1.85 -17.35
CA SER A 44 23.27 0.56 -17.38
C SER A 44 23.91 0.18 -16.05
N GLU A 45 24.19 1.16 -15.18
CA GLU A 45 24.73 0.94 -13.84
C GLU A 45 23.69 0.38 -12.87
N ILE A 46 22.40 0.54 -13.19
CA ILE A 46 21.30 0.11 -12.32
C ILE A 46 20.84 -1.30 -12.71
N LYS A 47 21.32 -2.27 -11.94
CA LYS A 47 20.95 -3.68 -12.11
C LYS A 47 19.72 -4.02 -11.26
N ILE A 48 18.56 -4.02 -11.90
CA ILE A 48 17.31 -4.51 -11.30
C ILE A 48 17.30 -6.05 -11.34
N PRO A 49 17.01 -6.75 -10.23
CA PRO A 49 16.98 -8.21 -10.21
C PRO A 49 15.89 -8.84 -11.09
N ASP A 50 16.18 -10.01 -11.67
CA ASP A 50 15.29 -10.73 -12.60
C ASP A 50 13.90 -11.06 -12.02
N PHE A 51 13.80 -11.24 -10.69
CA PHE A 51 12.52 -11.55 -10.04
C PHE A 51 11.51 -10.40 -10.19
N VAL A 52 11.97 -9.15 -10.38
CA VAL A 52 11.12 -7.98 -10.59
C VAL A 52 10.44 -8.07 -11.95
N PHE A 53 11.18 -8.45 -12.99
CA PHE A 53 10.66 -8.62 -14.34
C PHE A 53 9.80 -9.88 -14.48
N SER A 54 10.01 -10.87 -13.62
CA SER A 54 9.22 -12.10 -13.57
C SER A 54 7.91 -11.98 -12.77
N ALA A 55 7.64 -10.82 -12.16
CA ALA A 55 6.43 -10.57 -11.39
C ALA A 55 5.27 -10.07 -12.28
N ASP A 56 4.05 -10.43 -11.91
CA ASP A 56 2.85 -9.94 -12.59
C ASP A 56 2.60 -8.47 -12.28
N VAL A 57 2.93 -8.06 -11.04
CA VAL A 57 2.79 -6.70 -10.55
C VAL A 57 4.04 -6.25 -9.78
N VAL A 58 4.48 -5.02 -10.03
CA VAL A 58 5.58 -4.36 -9.32
C VAL A 58 5.02 -3.17 -8.55
N LEU A 59 5.25 -3.13 -7.24
CA LEU A 59 4.94 -1.97 -6.39
C LEU A 59 6.21 -1.14 -6.21
N ASP A 60 6.20 0.08 -6.75
CA ASP A 60 7.34 0.99 -6.76
C ASP A 60 7.27 2.04 -5.65
N TYR A 61 8.00 1.78 -4.56
CA TYR A 61 8.14 2.69 -3.42
C TYR A 61 9.37 3.59 -3.50
N THR A 62 10.11 3.61 -4.62
CA THR A 62 11.35 4.40 -4.73
C THR A 62 11.10 5.90 -4.83
N LYS A 63 9.92 6.32 -5.34
CA LYS A 63 9.59 7.70 -5.73
C LYS A 63 10.52 8.33 -6.76
N HIS A 64 11.44 7.56 -7.33
CA HIS A 64 12.40 8.09 -8.28
C HIS A 64 11.70 8.26 -9.63
N PRO A 65 11.85 9.41 -10.31
CA PRO A 65 11.17 9.66 -11.60
C PRO A 65 11.62 8.68 -12.69
N ASP A 66 12.88 8.24 -12.66
CA ASP A 66 13.46 7.41 -13.71
C ASP A 66 13.31 5.88 -13.51
N ILE A 67 13.01 5.42 -12.29
CA ILE A 67 12.86 3.99 -11.99
C ILE A 67 11.76 3.33 -12.82
N PRO A 68 10.56 3.92 -12.99
CA PRO A 68 9.54 3.35 -13.88
C PRO A 68 10.02 3.06 -15.29
N PHE A 69 10.94 3.86 -15.84
CA PHE A 69 11.46 3.64 -17.20
C PHE A 69 12.33 2.39 -17.33
N LEU A 70 13.07 2.04 -16.27
CA LEU A 70 13.81 0.79 -16.18
C LEU A 70 12.90 -0.44 -16.12
N LEU A 71 11.62 -0.25 -15.78
CA LEU A 71 10.62 -1.31 -15.64
C LEU A 71 9.72 -1.46 -16.87
N LYS A 72 10.10 -0.89 -18.02
CA LYS A 72 9.34 -0.98 -19.28
C LYS A 72 9.02 -2.41 -19.73
N ASN A 73 9.86 -3.37 -19.34
CA ASN A 73 9.71 -4.79 -19.67
C ASN A 73 9.16 -5.63 -18.51
N ALA A 74 8.82 -5.01 -17.38
CA ALA A 74 8.16 -5.71 -16.28
C ALA A 74 6.68 -5.96 -16.60
N GLY A 75 5.99 -6.69 -15.72
CA GLY A 75 4.53 -6.76 -15.72
C GLY A 75 3.89 -5.39 -15.44
N LYS A 76 2.75 -5.38 -14.74
CA LYS A 76 2.08 -4.12 -14.38
C LYS A 76 2.88 -3.42 -13.27
N VAL A 77 3.24 -2.16 -13.47
CA VAL A 77 3.95 -1.35 -12.46
C VAL A 77 2.97 -0.36 -11.84
N ILE A 78 2.98 -0.24 -10.51
CA ILE A 78 2.22 0.78 -9.79
C ILE A 78 3.23 1.67 -9.09
N THR A 79 3.20 2.96 -9.41
CA THR A 79 4.16 3.95 -8.91
C THR A 79 3.46 5.28 -8.63
N THR A 80 4.06 6.10 -7.77
CA THR A 80 3.67 7.51 -7.58
C THR A 80 4.47 8.46 -8.47
N SER A 81 5.51 7.96 -9.13
CA SER A 81 6.34 8.72 -10.07
C SER A 81 5.60 8.90 -11.40
N MET A 82 5.74 10.06 -12.02
CA MET A 82 5.10 10.31 -13.32
C MET A 82 5.80 9.50 -14.41
N CYS A 83 5.02 8.77 -15.20
CA CYS A 83 5.49 7.97 -16.32
C CYS A 83 4.36 7.80 -17.35
N ASN A 84 4.73 7.57 -18.62
CA ASN A 84 3.80 7.40 -19.74
C ASN A 84 3.89 6.01 -20.39
N LEU A 85 4.63 5.07 -19.79
CA LEU A 85 4.73 3.70 -20.28
C LEU A 85 3.41 2.95 -20.10
N LYS A 86 3.05 2.13 -21.09
CA LYS A 86 1.76 1.43 -21.15
C LYS A 86 1.53 0.45 -19.99
N ASN A 87 2.59 -0.15 -19.46
CA ASN A 87 2.52 -1.08 -18.34
C ASN A 87 2.51 -0.40 -16.97
N VAL A 88 2.65 0.93 -16.92
CA VAL A 88 2.77 1.71 -15.67
C VAL A 88 1.44 2.40 -15.34
N ILE A 89 0.99 2.20 -14.12
CA ILE A 89 -0.11 2.95 -13.50
C ILE A 89 0.52 4.00 -12.58
N CYS A 90 0.41 5.26 -12.98
CA CYS A 90 0.76 6.40 -12.14
C CYS A 90 -0.43 6.72 -11.22
N ALA A 91 -0.28 6.45 -9.94
CA ALA A 91 -1.31 6.68 -8.94
C ALA A 91 -0.87 7.75 -7.94
N ASP A 92 -1.78 8.65 -7.57
CA ASP A 92 -1.53 9.63 -6.50
C ASP A 92 -1.27 8.92 -5.14
N CYS A 93 -2.08 7.91 -4.82
CA CYS A 93 -1.86 6.94 -3.74
C CYS A 93 -2.16 5.54 -4.26
N PHE A 94 -1.44 4.53 -3.75
CA PHE A 94 -1.73 3.12 -4.01
C PHE A 94 -3.03 2.65 -3.36
N CYS A 95 -3.52 3.39 -2.37
CA CYS A 95 -4.66 3.11 -1.50
C CYS A 95 -5.91 2.59 -2.23
N ALA A 96 -6.22 3.17 -3.40
CA ALA A 96 -7.40 2.86 -4.20
C ALA A 96 -7.11 2.01 -5.44
N VAL A 97 -5.85 1.64 -5.69
CA VAL A 97 -5.49 0.88 -6.88
C VAL A 97 -5.94 -0.57 -6.69
N ASN A 98 -6.93 -1.01 -7.47
CA ASN A 98 -7.38 -2.39 -7.46
C ASN A 98 -6.43 -3.25 -8.30
N ILE A 99 -5.79 -4.21 -7.65
CA ILE A 99 -4.89 -5.19 -8.27
C ILE A 99 -5.58 -6.55 -8.34
N THR A 100 -6.23 -6.95 -7.24
CA THR A 100 -6.97 -8.20 -7.09
C THR A 100 -8.17 -7.99 -6.18
N GLU A 101 -8.98 -9.03 -5.99
CA GLU A 101 -10.04 -9.04 -4.97
C GLU A 101 -9.48 -8.82 -3.54
N LYS A 102 -8.23 -9.22 -3.30
CA LYS A 102 -7.53 -9.08 -2.00
C LYS A 102 -6.76 -7.78 -1.85
N PHE A 103 -6.45 -7.10 -2.96
CA PHE A 103 -5.70 -5.84 -2.94
C PHE A 103 -6.40 -4.71 -3.70
N GLY A 104 -6.83 -3.70 -2.95
CA GLY A 104 -7.56 -2.54 -3.46
C GLY A 104 -8.05 -1.65 -2.32
N ILE A 105 -9.19 -0.98 -2.49
CA ILE A 105 -9.81 -0.24 -1.36
C ILE A 105 -9.95 -1.20 -0.17
N PRO A 106 -9.49 -0.82 1.03
CA PRO A 106 -9.36 -1.76 2.15
C PRO A 106 -10.72 -2.10 2.74
N GLU A 107 -10.82 -3.30 3.29
CA GLU A 107 -12.01 -3.81 3.97
C GLU A 107 -11.59 -4.50 5.27
N PHE A 108 -12.29 -4.16 6.35
CA PHE A 108 -11.98 -4.64 7.69
C PHE A 108 -13.15 -5.42 8.29
N LYS A 109 -12.83 -6.35 9.19
CA LYS A 109 -13.78 -6.94 10.14
C LYS A 109 -13.38 -6.55 11.55
N VAL A 110 -14.21 -5.76 12.23
CA VAL A 110 -13.94 -5.28 13.59
C VAL A 110 -14.69 -6.15 14.59
N ARG A 111 -14.02 -6.54 15.68
CA ARG A 111 -14.64 -7.16 16.85
C ARG A 111 -14.67 -6.17 18.00
N ILE A 112 -15.86 -5.88 18.51
CA ILE A 112 -16.07 -4.97 19.65
C ILE A 112 -16.57 -5.78 20.84
N ASN A 113 -15.97 -5.58 22.01
CA ASN A 113 -16.45 -6.14 23.28
C ASN A 113 -16.31 -5.08 24.38
N GLU A 114 -17.32 -4.94 25.23
CA GLU A 114 -17.37 -3.94 26.32
C GLU A 114 -17.05 -2.52 25.82
N GLY A 115 -17.57 -2.17 24.64
CA GLY A 115 -17.36 -0.84 24.03
C GLY A 115 -15.95 -0.59 23.46
N LYS A 116 -15.07 -1.61 23.44
CA LYS A 116 -13.69 -1.50 22.94
C LYS A 116 -13.41 -2.45 21.78
N ILE A 117 -12.54 -2.02 20.87
CA ILE A 117 -12.06 -2.84 19.75
C ILE A 117 -11.12 -3.90 20.30
N LYS A 118 -11.48 -5.18 20.16
CA LYS A 118 -10.63 -6.32 20.55
C LYS A 118 -9.73 -6.81 19.44
N GLY A 119 -10.08 -6.49 18.19
CA GLY A 119 -9.24 -6.76 17.05
C GLY A 119 -9.90 -6.32 15.75
N ILE A 120 -9.04 -6.16 14.75
CA ILE A 120 -9.42 -5.79 13.39
C ILE A 120 -8.76 -6.81 12.48
N ASP A 121 -9.56 -7.56 11.72
CA ASP A 121 -9.03 -8.42 10.66
C ASP A 121 -9.05 -7.65 9.34
N VAL A 122 -7.99 -7.78 8.55
CA VAL A 122 -7.92 -7.22 7.20
C VAL A 122 -8.49 -8.24 6.22
N LEU A 123 -9.70 -7.98 5.70
CA LEU A 123 -10.34 -8.83 4.68
C LEU A 123 -9.76 -8.55 3.29
N LYS A 124 -9.46 -7.27 3.04
CA LYS A 124 -8.85 -6.72 1.82
C LYS A 124 -7.90 -5.60 2.21
N SER A 125 -6.67 -5.63 1.72
CA SER A 125 -5.67 -4.60 2.01
C SER A 125 -5.53 -3.63 0.84
N SER A 126 -5.21 -2.37 1.13
CA SER A 126 -4.60 -1.51 0.12
C SER A 126 -3.25 -2.06 -0.33
N PRO A 127 -2.88 -1.90 -1.61
CA PRO A 127 -1.54 -2.25 -2.08
C PRO A 127 -0.42 -1.48 -1.38
N CYS A 128 -0.72 -0.34 -0.75
CA CYS A 128 0.23 0.37 0.10
C CYS A 128 0.60 -0.42 1.38
N GLY A 129 -0.24 -1.34 1.87
CA GLY A 129 -0.01 -2.05 3.14
C GLY A 129 -0.48 -1.30 4.40
N ALA A 130 -0.94 -0.05 4.30
CA ALA A 130 -1.41 0.73 5.45
C ALA A 130 -2.59 0.08 6.20
N ALA A 131 -3.38 -0.77 5.53
CA ALA A 131 -4.47 -1.50 6.17
C ALA A 131 -3.98 -2.42 7.31
N PHE A 132 -2.81 -3.03 7.16
CA PHE A 132 -2.22 -3.88 8.19
C PHE A 132 -1.75 -3.05 9.39
N ILE A 133 -1.14 -1.88 9.16
CA ILE A 133 -0.75 -0.94 10.24
C ILE A 133 -1.99 -0.51 11.06
N ILE A 134 -3.08 -0.16 10.37
CA ILE A 134 -4.33 0.26 11.01
C ILE A 134 -4.91 -0.87 11.87
N ALA A 135 -4.89 -2.11 11.37
CA ALA A 135 -5.46 -3.25 12.06
C ALA A 135 -4.76 -3.53 13.41
N GLU A 136 -3.46 -3.30 13.49
CA GLU A 136 -2.69 -3.49 14.73
C GLU A 136 -2.82 -2.32 15.71
N LYS A 137 -2.99 -1.09 15.20
CA LYS A 137 -2.85 0.14 16.01
C LYS A 137 -3.99 0.36 17.01
N PHE A 138 -5.22 -0.02 16.66
CA PHE A 138 -6.43 0.39 17.40
C PHE A 138 -6.97 -0.67 18.36
N LYS A 139 -6.13 -1.62 18.79
CA LYS A 139 -6.52 -2.61 19.79
C LYS A 139 -6.73 -1.93 21.15
N ASP A 140 -7.82 -2.30 21.82
CA ASP A 140 -8.28 -1.80 23.12
C ASP A 140 -8.66 -0.31 23.19
N GLU A 141 -8.77 0.36 22.03
CA GLU A 141 -9.37 1.68 21.90
C GLU A 141 -10.89 1.60 21.69
N THR A 142 -11.60 2.70 21.99
CA THR A 142 -13.02 2.83 21.61
C THR A 142 -13.16 3.08 20.10
N PRO A 143 -14.32 2.74 19.50
CA PRO A 143 -14.59 3.04 18.09
C PRO A 143 -14.42 4.53 17.72
N GLU A 144 -14.84 5.43 18.61
CA GLU A 144 -14.74 6.87 18.40
C GLU A 144 -13.27 7.34 18.37
N GLU A 145 -12.46 6.91 19.34
CA GLU A 145 -11.02 7.22 19.38
C GLU A 145 -10.30 6.72 18.13
N ALA A 146 -10.61 5.50 17.69
CA ALA A 146 -10.03 4.92 16.49
C ALA A 146 -10.36 5.75 15.24
N LEU A 147 -11.62 6.18 15.09
CA LEU A 147 -12.07 7.00 13.96
C LEU A 147 -11.47 8.41 13.96
N ASN A 148 -11.22 8.97 15.14
CA ASN A 148 -10.56 10.28 15.27
C ASN A 148 -9.07 10.22 14.88
N LYS A 149 -8.41 9.06 15.02
CA LYS A 149 -6.98 8.89 14.77
C LYS A 149 -6.63 8.26 13.42
N VAL A 150 -7.49 7.40 12.86
CA VAL A 150 -7.17 6.58 11.67
C VAL A 150 -6.78 7.42 10.45
N GLY A 151 -7.46 8.54 10.22
CA GLY A 151 -7.15 9.42 9.10
C GLY A 151 -5.75 10.00 9.22
N LEU A 152 -5.39 10.50 10.40
CA LEU A 152 -4.06 11.06 10.67
C LEU A 152 -2.96 9.99 10.57
N LEU A 153 -3.20 8.79 11.10
CA LEU A 153 -2.28 7.66 10.97
C LEU A 153 -2.01 7.34 9.49
N ALA A 154 -3.07 7.21 8.69
CA ALA A 154 -2.93 6.94 7.26
C ALA A 154 -2.16 8.06 6.52
N GLN A 155 -2.33 9.32 6.91
CA GLN A 155 -1.53 10.43 6.35
C GLN A 155 -0.05 10.29 6.65
N TYR A 156 0.32 9.97 7.91
CA TYR A 156 1.71 9.81 8.33
C TYR A 156 2.42 8.65 7.61
N GLU A 157 1.69 7.56 7.37
CA GLU A 157 2.24 6.39 6.69
C GLU A 157 2.32 6.58 5.17
N CYS A 158 1.45 7.42 4.60
CA CYS A 158 1.39 7.64 3.16
C CYS A 158 2.65 8.34 2.65
N LYS A 159 3.18 7.79 1.55
CA LYS A 159 4.34 8.33 0.84
C LYS A 159 3.94 9.21 -0.37
N GLY A 160 2.64 9.44 -0.59
CA GLY A 160 2.13 10.31 -1.64
C GLY A 160 2.46 11.79 -1.41
N LYS A 161 2.07 12.64 -2.38
CA LYS A 161 2.23 14.11 -2.29
C LYS A 161 1.38 14.67 -1.14
N GLY A 162 1.94 15.64 -0.41
CA GLY A 162 1.26 16.41 0.63
C GLY A 162 0.63 17.71 0.11
N GLY A 163 -0.06 18.44 0.99
CA GLY A 163 -0.75 19.72 0.69
C GLY A 163 -2.28 19.64 0.76
N PRO A 164 -2.99 20.76 0.57
CA PRO A 164 -4.45 20.77 0.42
C PRO A 164 -4.88 19.88 -0.75
N ASP A 165 -5.97 19.12 -0.61
CA ASP A 165 -6.50 18.19 -1.62
C ASP A 165 -5.50 17.19 -2.23
N SER A 166 -4.59 16.70 -1.39
CA SER A 166 -3.46 15.86 -1.82
C SER A 166 -3.67 14.36 -1.61
N ALA A 167 -2.71 13.56 -2.07
CA ALA A 167 -2.74 12.10 -1.97
C ALA A 167 -2.83 11.59 -0.53
N ILE A 168 -2.23 12.30 0.43
CA ILE A 168 -2.30 11.94 1.85
C ILE A 168 -3.73 12.09 2.39
N HIS A 169 -4.49 13.09 1.94
CA HIS A 169 -5.89 13.28 2.35
C HIS A 169 -6.79 12.20 1.75
N LYS A 170 -6.58 11.86 0.47
CA LYS A 170 -7.24 10.70 -0.15
C LYS A 170 -6.96 9.40 0.63
N ALA A 171 -5.71 9.18 1.04
CA ALA A 171 -5.35 8.03 1.88
C ALA A 171 -6.11 8.04 3.21
N ALA A 172 -6.16 9.19 3.89
CA ALA A 172 -6.88 9.38 5.14
C ALA A 172 -8.36 8.99 5.01
N GLU A 173 -9.02 9.52 3.98
CA GLU A 173 -10.44 9.31 3.73
C GLU A 173 -10.74 7.84 3.40
N ILE A 174 -9.96 7.23 2.48
CA ILE A 174 -10.12 5.82 2.11
C ILE A 174 -10.07 4.91 3.33
N HIS A 175 -9.05 5.09 4.18
CA HIS A 175 -8.84 4.25 5.35
C HIS A 175 -9.85 4.54 6.46
N LYS A 176 -10.22 5.81 6.68
CA LYS A 176 -11.26 6.19 7.66
C LYS A 176 -12.61 5.60 7.28
N ASN A 177 -13.05 5.78 6.03
CA ASN A 177 -14.35 5.29 5.55
C ASN A 177 -14.41 3.76 5.63
N ALA A 178 -13.31 3.07 5.31
CA ALA A 178 -13.23 1.62 5.44
C ALA A 178 -13.37 1.14 6.89
N LEU A 179 -12.70 1.81 7.84
CA LEU A 179 -12.79 1.46 9.26
C LEU A 179 -14.17 1.79 9.84
N GLU A 180 -14.73 2.96 9.51
CA GLU A 180 -16.07 3.39 9.92
C GLU A 180 -17.14 2.39 9.48
N LYS A 181 -17.12 2.00 8.20
CA LYS A 181 -18.03 0.98 7.68
C LYS A 181 -17.92 -0.34 8.45
N ALA A 182 -16.71 -0.76 8.79
CA ALA A 182 -16.49 -2.00 9.54
C ALA A 182 -16.98 -1.91 10.99
N ILE A 183 -16.78 -0.77 11.65
CA ILE A 183 -17.32 -0.49 12.99
C ILE A 183 -18.85 -0.50 12.98
N MET A 184 -19.48 0.20 12.02
CA MET A 184 -20.93 0.23 11.88
C MET A 184 -21.52 -1.16 11.68
N ASN A 185 -20.84 -2.02 10.90
CA ASN A 185 -21.27 -3.39 10.70
C ASN A 185 -21.11 -4.26 11.95
N ALA A 186 -20.11 -3.99 12.79
CA ALA A 186 -19.92 -4.71 14.05
C ALA A 186 -20.96 -4.34 15.12
N GLY A 187 -21.44 -3.09 15.13
CA GLY A 187 -22.47 -2.61 16.07
C GLY A 187 -23.91 -2.92 15.65
N LYS A 188 -24.14 -3.49 14.46
CA LYS A 188 -25.45 -3.94 13.98
C LYS A 188 -25.77 -5.40 14.33
N ILE A 189 -25.00 -6.00 15.25
CA ILE A 189 -25.17 -7.37 15.74
C ILE A 189 -25.88 -7.35 17.09
#